data_AF-A0AAW1UMR8-F1
#
_entry.id   AF-A0AAW1UMR8-F1
#
_cell.length_a   1.000
_cell.length_b   1.000
_cell.length_c   1.000
_cell.angle_alpha   90.00
_cell.angle_beta   90.00
_cell.angle_gamma   90.00
#
_symmetry.space_group_name_H-M   'P 1'
#
loop_
_entity.id
_entity.type
_entity.pdbx_description
1 polymer ?
#
loop_
_entity_poly.entity_id
_entity_poly.type
_entity_poly.pdbx_seq_one_letter_code
_entity_poly.pdbx_strand_id
1 'polypeptide(L)'
;MDSANDITFENKDDEIQYWKEKFHALYEELQAHKLEAEEFEGESKQLEKEYEIMLNQNEKMITELNIANSKAQLEIESLRAKLDCINKENNHLEIQVSNLSKEKIEQQNYIRKLEQNNDDLERARRIIEESIQGFESALNSAIERNAILESEVDEKETLKEKLQRLADETRDLKQELTVKEREKLPDNNKILNGFKSSIDSNKLRETETQTTPIKRDPKLLGPLSPASRVMAINLVGDLVRKIGSLERSIESSRCEYMEMHKKRAVSSTKNSSTPSIQSLSK
;
A
#
# COMPACT_ATOMS: atom_id res chain seq x y z
N MET A 1 71.86 -50.76 -76.14
CA MET A 1 72.33 -51.52 -77.30
C MET A 1 73.04 -50.54 -78.20
N ASP A 2 74.36 -50.59 -78.21
CA ASP A 2 75.10 -50.13 -79.38
C ASP A 2 76.26 -51.09 -79.55
N SER A 3 76.14 -51.91 -80.58
CA SER A 3 77.12 -52.93 -80.92
C SER A 3 78.42 -52.23 -81.25
N ALA A 4 79.51 -52.69 -80.64
CA ALA A 4 80.86 -52.29 -80.98
C ALA A 4 81.08 -52.53 -82.49
N ASN A 5 80.98 -51.46 -83.29
CA ASN A 5 81.53 -51.47 -84.62
C ASN A 5 83.04 -51.58 -84.44
N ASP A 6 83.63 -52.70 -84.87
CA ASP A 6 85.07 -52.83 -85.08
C ASP A 6 85.43 -51.86 -86.20
N ILE A 7 85.85 -50.66 -85.82
CA ILE A 7 86.25 -49.61 -86.74
C ILE A 7 87.67 -49.94 -87.20
N THR A 8 87.81 -50.36 -88.45
CA THR A 8 89.11 -50.61 -89.09
C THR A 8 89.57 -49.37 -89.86
N PHE A 9 90.78 -48.89 -89.55
CA PHE A 9 91.36 -47.67 -90.11
C PHE A 9 92.43 -48.00 -91.17
N GLU A 10 92.45 -47.27 -92.30
CA GLU A 10 93.45 -47.48 -93.37
C GLU A 10 94.85 -46.98 -92.98
N ASN A 11 94.93 -46.04 -92.04
CA ASN A 11 96.15 -45.40 -91.58
C ASN A 11 95.98 -44.89 -90.13
N LYS A 12 97.07 -44.84 -89.34
CA LYS A 12 97.04 -44.39 -87.94
C LYS A 12 96.52 -42.95 -87.75
N ASP A 13 96.74 -42.07 -88.73
CA ASP A 13 96.24 -40.69 -88.67
C ASP A 13 94.70 -40.63 -88.79
N ASP A 14 94.09 -41.55 -89.55
CA ASP A 14 92.62 -41.61 -89.69
C ASP A 14 91.95 -42.16 -88.42
N GLU A 15 92.61 -43.09 -87.72
CA GLU A 15 92.22 -43.54 -86.38
C GLU A 15 92.26 -42.39 -85.37
N ILE A 16 93.36 -41.64 -85.36
CA ILE A 16 93.54 -40.49 -84.47
C ILE A 16 92.47 -39.42 -84.76
N GLN A 17 92.16 -39.16 -86.03
CA GLN A 17 91.16 -38.18 -86.43
C GLN A 17 89.74 -38.59 -86.01
N TYR A 18 89.36 -39.85 -86.24
CA TYR A 18 88.06 -40.38 -85.80
C TYR A 18 87.86 -40.26 -84.28
N TRP A 19 88.85 -40.67 -83.48
CA TRP A 19 88.75 -40.58 -82.02
C TRP A 19 88.75 -39.13 -81.52
N LYS A 20 89.46 -38.21 -82.20
CA LYS A 20 89.39 -36.76 -81.90
C LYS A 20 88.02 -36.18 -82.19
N GLU A 21 87.43 -36.49 -83.33
CA GLU A 21 86.08 -36.03 -83.71
C GLU A 21 85.02 -36.62 -82.76
N LYS A 22 85.12 -37.91 -82.43
CA LYS A 22 84.23 -38.56 -81.46
C LYS A 22 84.37 -37.97 -80.06
N PHE A 23 85.59 -37.67 -79.62
CA PHE A 23 85.83 -36.97 -78.36
C PHE A 23 85.23 -35.56 -78.36
N HIS A 24 85.39 -34.80 -79.46
CA HIS A 24 84.77 -33.49 -79.59
C HIS A 24 83.24 -33.56 -79.55
N ALA A 25 82.61 -34.49 -80.29
CA ALA A 25 81.17 -34.67 -80.27
C ALA A 25 80.64 -35.02 -78.86
N LEU A 26 81.26 -36.00 -78.18
CA LEU A 26 80.87 -36.35 -76.80
C LEU A 26 81.13 -35.21 -75.80
N TYR A 27 82.18 -34.43 -76.02
CA TYR A 27 82.47 -33.27 -75.18
C TYR A 27 81.44 -32.15 -75.39
N GLU A 28 81.06 -31.85 -76.64
CA GLU A 28 79.98 -30.90 -76.95
C GLU A 28 78.65 -31.34 -76.36
N GLU A 29 78.29 -32.63 -76.49
CA GLU A 29 77.07 -33.19 -75.89
C GLU A 29 77.08 -33.11 -74.36
N LEU A 30 78.22 -33.42 -73.72
CA LEU A 30 78.39 -33.24 -72.28
C LEU A 30 78.23 -31.78 -71.86
N GLN A 31 78.75 -30.83 -72.65
CA GLN A 31 78.60 -29.39 -72.36
C GLN A 31 77.14 -28.93 -72.55
N ALA A 32 76.46 -29.42 -73.59
CA ALA A 32 75.04 -29.13 -73.81
C ALA A 32 74.17 -29.62 -72.64
N HIS A 33 74.37 -30.87 -72.19
CA HIS A 33 73.65 -31.41 -71.04
C HIS A 33 73.97 -30.70 -69.73
N LYS A 34 75.21 -30.23 -69.54
CA LYS A 34 75.55 -29.40 -68.37
C LYS A 34 74.80 -28.08 -68.38
N LEU A 35 74.75 -27.41 -69.53
CA LEU A 35 74.03 -26.15 -69.69
C LEU A 35 72.52 -26.34 -69.42
N GLU A 36 71.92 -27.39 -70.00
CA GLU A 36 70.51 -27.73 -69.78
C GLU A 36 70.22 -28.03 -68.28
N ALA A 37 71.12 -28.73 -67.59
CA ALA A 37 70.99 -28.98 -66.16
C ALA A 37 71.09 -27.70 -65.31
N GLU A 38 72.01 -26.78 -65.67
CA GLU A 38 72.14 -25.47 -65.00
C GLU A 38 70.90 -24.59 -65.22
N GLU A 39 70.34 -24.60 -66.44
CA GLU A 39 69.08 -23.91 -66.77
C GLU A 39 67.92 -24.48 -65.97
N PHE A 40 67.77 -25.81 -65.91
CA PHE A 40 66.74 -26.48 -65.13
C PHE A 40 66.88 -26.18 -63.62
N GLU A 41 68.09 -26.19 -63.08
CA GLU A 41 68.35 -25.83 -61.69
C GLU A 41 67.96 -24.37 -61.41
N GLY A 42 68.26 -23.46 -62.35
CA GLY A 42 67.87 -22.05 -62.29
C GLY A 42 66.35 -21.86 -62.29
N GLU A 43 65.65 -22.50 -63.21
CA GLU A 43 64.18 -22.47 -63.30
C GLU A 43 63.52 -23.05 -62.06
N SER A 44 64.02 -24.19 -61.55
CA SER A 44 63.51 -24.81 -60.33
C SER A 44 63.66 -23.89 -59.12
N LYS A 45 64.81 -23.21 -58.97
CA LYS A 45 65.02 -22.25 -57.87
C LYS A 45 64.11 -21.03 -57.99
N GLN A 46 63.85 -20.55 -59.21
CA GLN A 46 62.94 -19.43 -59.43
C GLN A 46 61.50 -19.82 -59.06
N LEU A 47 61.06 -21.01 -59.49
CA LEU A 47 59.76 -21.56 -59.17
C LEU A 47 59.58 -21.77 -57.65
N GLU A 48 60.61 -22.28 -56.97
CA GLU A 48 60.61 -22.44 -55.50
C GLU A 48 60.41 -21.10 -54.79
N LYS A 49 61.14 -20.04 -55.20
CA LYS A 49 60.95 -18.69 -54.64
C LYS A 49 59.54 -18.16 -54.85
N GLU A 50 58.94 -18.40 -56.02
CA GLU A 50 57.57 -18.00 -56.31
C GLU A 50 56.56 -18.72 -55.40
N TYR A 51 56.76 -20.03 -55.17
CA TYR A 51 55.96 -20.80 -54.21
C TYR A 51 56.16 -20.31 -52.78
N GLU A 52 57.38 -20.00 -52.35
CA GLU A 52 57.65 -19.44 -51.02
C GLU A 52 56.98 -18.08 -50.83
N ILE A 53 57.00 -17.21 -51.85
CA ILE A 53 56.30 -15.92 -51.79
C ILE A 53 54.80 -16.13 -51.63
N MET A 54 54.20 -17.00 -52.44
CA MET A 54 52.77 -17.29 -52.38
C MET A 54 52.37 -17.93 -51.05
N LEU A 55 53.18 -18.87 -50.54
CA LEU A 55 52.96 -19.50 -49.24
C LEU A 55 52.99 -18.46 -48.11
N ASN A 56 54.01 -17.61 -48.08
CA ASN A 56 54.12 -16.51 -47.10
C ASN A 56 52.94 -15.53 -47.18
N GLN A 57 52.46 -15.22 -48.38
CA GLN A 57 51.28 -14.37 -48.56
C GLN A 57 50.01 -15.04 -48.02
N ASN A 58 49.82 -16.33 -48.32
CA ASN A 58 48.69 -17.10 -47.82
C ASN A 58 48.72 -17.25 -46.30
N GLU A 59 49.89 -17.52 -45.71
CA GLU A 59 50.07 -17.57 -44.25
C GLU A 59 49.72 -16.23 -43.60
N LYS A 60 50.20 -15.11 -44.15
CA LYS A 60 49.82 -13.77 -43.68
C LYS A 60 48.31 -13.56 -43.74
N MET A 61 47.68 -13.87 -44.87
CA MET A 61 46.23 -13.75 -45.02
C MET A 61 45.46 -14.59 -44.00
N ILE A 62 45.90 -15.85 -43.76
CA ILE A 62 45.30 -16.71 -42.74
C ILE A 62 45.41 -16.08 -41.34
N THR A 63 46.59 -15.54 -40.99
CA THR A 63 46.77 -14.89 -39.68
C THR A 63 45.90 -13.65 -39.53
N GLU A 64 45.78 -12.81 -40.57
CA GLU A 64 44.95 -11.62 -40.57
C GLU A 64 43.47 -11.96 -40.42
N LEU A 65 42.99 -12.95 -41.18
CA LEU A 65 41.62 -13.45 -41.07
C LEU A 65 41.33 -14.03 -39.69
N ASN A 66 42.28 -14.76 -39.08
CA ASN A 66 42.14 -15.27 -37.72
C ASN A 66 42.03 -14.14 -36.68
N ILE A 67 42.85 -13.09 -36.81
CA ILE A 67 42.78 -11.91 -35.92
C ILE A 67 41.43 -11.20 -36.09
N ALA A 68 40.99 -10.98 -37.33
CA ALA A 68 39.70 -10.35 -37.62
C ALA A 68 38.52 -11.16 -37.06
N ASN A 69 38.55 -12.49 -37.24
CA ASN A 69 37.53 -13.39 -36.69
C ASN A 69 37.51 -13.36 -35.16
N SER A 70 38.68 -13.39 -34.51
CA SER A 70 38.77 -13.28 -33.05
C SER A 70 38.22 -11.94 -32.53
N LYS A 71 38.52 -10.82 -33.21
CA LYS A 71 37.96 -9.51 -32.87
C LYS A 71 36.44 -9.47 -33.01
N ALA A 72 35.91 -9.99 -34.11
CA ALA A 72 34.47 -10.07 -34.34
C ALA A 72 33.77 -10.95 -33.28
N GLN A 73 34.38 -12.05 -32.87
CA GLN A 73 33.86 -12.91 -31.79
C GLN A 73 33.78 -12.16 -30.46
N LEU A 74 34.84 -11.44 -30.07
CA LEU A 74 34.83 -10.63 -28.85
C LEU A 74 33.78 -9.52 -28.88
N GLU A 75 33.56 -8.88 -30.03
CA GLU A 75 32.52 -7.89 -30.19
C GLU A 75 31.12 -8.50 -30.03
N ILE A 76 30.87 -9.67 -30.64
CA ILE A 76 29.62 -10.41 -30.49
C ILE A 76 29.36 -10.77 -29.02
N GLU A 77 30.37 -11.27 -28.30
CA GLU A 77 30.26 -11.61 -26.88
C GLU A 77 29.96 -10.37 -26.02
N SER A 78 30.63 -9.25 -26.30
CA SER A 78 30.38 -7.96 -25.63
C SER A 78 28.96 -7.46 -25.86
N LEU A 79 28.46 -7.52 -27.09
CA LEU A 79 27.09 -7.12 -27.44
C LEU A 79 26.05 -8.03 -26.79
N ARG A 80 26.29 -9.35 -26.74
CA ARG A 80 25.42 -10.30 -26.02
C ARG A 80 25.34 -9.99 -24.53
N ALA A 81 26.47 -9.73 -23.88
CA ALA A 81 26.50 -9.37 -22.46
C ALA A 81 25.73 -8.07 -22.16
N LYS A 82 25.86 -7.05 -23.03
CA LYS A 82 25.09 -5.80 -22.93
C LYS A 82 23.59 -6.04 -23.10
N LEU A 83 23.20 -6.85 -24.08
CA LEU A 83 21.80 -7.22 -24.32
C LEU A 83 21.20 -7.95 -23.12
N ASP A 84 21.93 -8.88 -22.51
CA ASP A 84 21.49 -9.57 -21.29
C ASP A 84 21.33 -8.63 -20.10
N CYS A 85 22.21 -7.64 -19.97
CA CYS A 85 22.11 -6.62 -18.94
C CYS A 85 20.86 -5.75 -19.12
N ILE A 86 20.63 -5.26 -20.34
CA ILE A 86 19.45 -4.44 -20.69
C ILE A 86 18.17 -5.26 -20.51
N ASN A 87 18.14 -6.53 -20.89
CA ASN A 87 16.97 -7.39 -20.70
C ASN A 87 16.63 -7.58 -19.22
N LYS A 88 17.64 -7.75 -18.35
CA LYS A 88 17.42 -7.83 -16.90
C LYS A 88 16.85 -6.53 -16.34
N GLU A 89 17.36 -5.38 -16.80
CA GLU A 89 16.86 -4.07 -16.41
C GLU A 89 15.41 -3.85 -16.89
N ASN A 90 15.10 -4.17 -18.15
CA ASN A 90 13.74 -4.11 -18.68
C ASN A 90 12.77 -4.98 -17.88
N ASN A 91 13.13 -6.24 -17.60
CA ASN A 91 12.31 -7.12 -16.76
C ASN A 91 12.09 -6.52 -15.36
N HIS A 92 13.11 -5.90 -14.78
CA HIS A 92 12.99 -5.24 -13.49
C HIS A 92 12.04 -4.03 -13.54
N LEU A 93 12.14 -3.20 -14.57
CA LEU A 93 11.25 -2.06 -14.80
C LEU A 93 9.80 -2.51 -15.05
N GLU A 94 9.59 -3.56 -15.83
CA GLU A 94 8.25 -4.13 -16.07
C GLU A 94 7.58 -4.60 -14.78
N ILE A 95 8.33 -5.27 -13.90
CA ILE A 95 7.84 -5.68 -12.58
C ILE A 95 7.48 -4.46 -11.73
N GLN A 96 8.32 -3.42 -11.72
CA GLN A 96 8.03 -2.18 -10.99
C GLN A 96 6.76 -1.49 -11.50
N VAL A 97 6.60 -1.36 -12.82
CA VAL A 97 5.40 -0.77 -13.43
C VAL A 97 4.15 -1.58 -13.08
N SER A 98 4.23 -2.91 -13.12
CA SER A 98 3.14 -3.80 -12.72
C SER A 98 2.75 -3.60 -11.25
N ASN A 99 3.73 -3.50 -10.36
CA ASN A 99 3.49 -3.27 -8.93
C ASN A 99 2.87 -1.89 -8.66
N LEU A 100 3.40 -0.83 -9.27
CA LEU A 100 2.85 0.53 -9.14
C LEU A 100 1.41 0.60 -9.69
N SER A 101 1.11 -0.12 -10.77
CA SER A 101 -0.25 -0.21 -11.30
C SER A 101 -1.21 -0.89 -10.31
N LYS A 102 -0.78 -1.98 -9.67
CA LYS A 102 -1.56 -2.65 -8.60
C LYS A 102 -1.80 -1.73 -7.41
N GLU A 103 -0.75 -1.09 -6.90
CA GLU A 103 -0.85 -0.16 -5.77
C GLU A 103 -1.79 1.01 -6.09
N LYS A 104 -1.71 1.56 -7.31
CA LYS A 104 -2.63 2.60 -7.77
C LYS A 104 -4.09 2.15 -7.74
N ILE A 105 -4.38 0.91 -8.17
CA ILE A 105 -5.74 0.36 -8.14
C ILE A 105 -6.22 0.18 -6.69
N GLU A 106 -5.36 -0.33 -5.81
CA GLU A 106 -5.66 -0.49 -4.39
C GLU A 106 -5.95 0.85 -3.70
N GLN A 107 -5.13 1.88 -3.96
CA GLN A 107 -5.33 3.22 -3.46
C GLN A 107 -6.65 3.83 -3.97
N GLN A 108 -6.99 3.65 -5.25
CA GLN A 108 -8.28 4.08 -5.80
C GLN A 108 -9.46 3.40 -5.11
N ASN A 109 -9.36 2.10 -4.85
CA ASN A 109 -10.41 1.37 -4.13
C ASN A 109 -10.54 1.87 -2.68
N TYR A 110 -9.42 2.14 -2.02
CA TYR A 110 -9.40 2.70 -0.67
C TYR A 110 -10.04 4.10 -0.61
N ILE A 111 -9.74 4.97 -1.58
CA ILE A 111 -10.37 6.30 -1.70
C ILE A 111 -11.89 6.17 -1.82
N ARG A 112 -12.39 5.32 -2.73
CA ARG A 112 -13.85 5.09 -2.86
C ARG A 112 -14.49 4.60 -1.56
N LYS A 113 -13.77 3.77 -0.78
CA LYS A 113 -14.27 3.29 0.50
C LYS A 113 -14.33 4.39 1.56
N LEU A 114 -13.34 5.29 1.56
CA LEU A 114 -13.35 6.46 2.44
C LEU A 114 -14.46 7.44 2.07
N GLU A 115 -14.68 7.68 0.77
CA GLU A 115 -15.79 8.51 0.27
C GLU A 115 -17.14 7.95 0.72
N GLN A 116 -17.37 6.64 0.53
CA GLN A 116 -18.60 5.99 1.00
C GLN A 116 -18.80 6.13 2.52
N ASN A 117 -17.74 5.91 3.30
CA ASN A 117 -17.84 6.05 4.76
C ASN A 117 -18.12 7.50 5.16
N ASN A 118 -17.59 8.48 4.43
CA ASN A 118 -17.86 9.90 4.68
C ASN A 118 -19.33 10.24 4.39
N ASP A 119 -19.87 9.77 3.26
CA ASP A 119 -21.29 9.94 2.92
C ASP A 119 -22.21 9.32 3.99
N ASP A 120 -21.87 8.14 4.50
CA ASP A 120 -22.62 7.47 5.57
C ASP A 120 -22.56 8.27 6.89
N LEU A 121 -21.39 8.84 7.23
CA LEU A 121 -21.23 9.70 8.40
C LEU A 121 -22.01 11.01 8.27
N GLU A 122 -22.01 11.63 7.08
CA GLU A 122 -22.77 12.84 6.84
C GLU A 122 -24.28 12.59 6.92
N ARG A 123 -24.75 11.44 6.38
CA ARG A 123 -26.14 11.02 6.54
C ARG A 123 -26.51 10.82 8.01
N ALA A 124 -25.68 10.10 8.76
CA ALA A 124 -25.91 9.89 10.20
C ALA A 124 -25.97 11.22 10.96
N ARG A 125 -25.07 12.16 10.63
CA ARG A 125 -25.08 13.51 11.20
C ARG A 125 -26.40 14.24 10.92
N ARG A 126 -26.90 14.22 9.69
CA ARG A 126 -28.18 14.87 9.32
C ARG A 126 -29.37 14.30 10.12
N ILE A 127 -29.44 12.98 10.27
CA ILE A 127 -30.49 12.32 11.07
C ILE A 127 -30.41 12.76 12.54
N ILE A 128 -29.21 12.82 13.12
CA ILE A 128 -29.02 13.26 14.50
C ILE A 128 -29.44 14.73 14.66
N GLU A 129 -29.05 15.59 13.71
CA GLU A 129 -29.40 17.01 13.73
C GLU A 129 -30.92 17.24 13.67
N GLU A 130 -31.64 16.49 12.81
CA GLU A 130 -33.11 16.50 12.76
C GLU A 130 -33.73 15.98 14.08
N SER A 131 -33.16 14.93 14.68
CA SER A 131 -33.62 14.43 15.98
C SER A 131 -33.41 15.46 17.09
N ILE A 132 -32.31 16.22 17.07
CA ILE A 132 -32.04 17.29 18.04
C ILE A 132 -33.10 18.39 17.87
N GLN A 133 -33.35 18.84 16.65
CA GLN A 133 -34.39 19.84 16.36
C GLN A 133 -35.79 19.38 16.83
N GLY A 134 -36.11 18.10 16.64
CA GLY A 134 -37.33 17.50 17.17
C GLY A 134 -37.44 17.56 18.70
N PHE A 135 -36.35 17.29 19.42
CA PHE A 135 -36.31 17.42 20.88
C PHE A 135 -36.41 18.86 21.35
N GLU A 136 -35.74 19.80 20.68
CA GLU A 136 -35.82 21.24 20.98
C GLU A 136 -37.25 21.76 20.84
N SER A 137 -37.93 21.40 19.74
CA SER A 137 -39.33 21.75 19.52
C SER A 137 -40.25 21.19 20.62
N ALA A 138 -40.09 19.90 20.96
CA ALA A 138 -40.87 19.28 22.02
C ALA A 138 -40.64 19.93 23.40
N LEU A 139 -39.38 20.31 23.68
CA LEU A 139 -39.03 21.02 24.91
C LEU A 139 -39.68 22.40 24.95
N ASN A 140 -39.62 23.16 23.86
CA ASN A 140 -40.24 24.48 23.77
C ASN A 140 -41.76 24.40 24.01
N SER A 141 -42.45 23.44 23.38
CA SER A 141 -43.88 23.21 23.63
C SER A 141 -44.19 22.77 25.06
N ALA A 142 -43.26 22.10 25.75
CA ALA A 142 -43.43 21.77 27.17
C ALA A 142 -43.24 23.02 28.06
N ILE A 143 -42.28 23.88 27.73
CA ILE A 143 -42.04 25.16 28.42
C ILE A 143 -43.27 26.07 28.28
N GLU A 144 -43.80 26.23 27.06
CA GLU A 144 -45.01 27.03 26.80
C GLU A 144 -46.21 26.53 27.60
N ARG A 145 -46.46 25.20 27.62
CA ARG A 145 -47.53 24.61 28.43
C ARG A 145 -47.32 24.83 29.92
N ASN A 146 -46.09 24.72 30.42
CA ASN A 146 -45.81 24.99 31.83
C ASN A 146 -46.05 26.46 32.19
N ALA A 147 -45.69 27.40 31.33
CA ALA A 147 -45.96 28.82 31.54
C ALA A 147 -47.47 29.13 31.63
N ILE A 148 -48.28 28.48 30.78
CA ILE A 148 -49.76 28.59 30.86
C ILE A 148 -50.27 28.03 32.19
N LEU A 149 -49.80 26.84 32.58
CA LEU A 149 -50.19 26.21 33.85
C LEU A 149 -49.78 27.04 35.07
N GLU A 150 -48.61 27.69 35.04
CA GLU A 150 -48.17 28.62 36.08
C GLU A 150 -49.16 29.80 36.19
N SER A 151 -49.57 30.41 35.07
CA SER A 151 -50.59 31.46 35.05
C SER A 151 -51.95 30.99 35.60
N GLU A 152 -52.39 29.78 35.24
CA GLU A 152 -53.64 29.20 35.76
C GLU A 152 -53.57 28.96 37.28
N VAL A 153 -52.40 28.55 37.78
CA VAL A 153 -52.17 28.39 39.23
C VAL A 153 -52.20 29.75 39.93
N ASP A 154 -51.57 30.77 39.38
CA ASP A 154 -51.58 32.13 39.91
C ASP A 154 -53.01 32.69 39.97
N GLU A 155 -53.79 32.55 38.89
CA GLU A 155 -55.21 32.95 38.86
C GLU A 155 -56.02 32.25 39.94
N LYS A 156 -55.82 30.94 40.11
CA LYS A 156 -56.47 30.16 41.18
C LYS A 156 -56.09 30.67 42.57
N GLU A 157 -54.85 31.09 42.80
CA GLU A 157 -54.43 31.69 44.07
C GLU A 157 -55.13 33.04 44.31
N THR A 158 -55.20 33.91 43.31
CA THR A 158 -55.93 35.19 43.45
C THR A 158 -57.42 34.99 43.74
N LEU A 159 -58.06 33.98 43.14
CA LEU A 159 -59.45 33.64 43.41
C LEU A 159 -59.64 33.10 44.83
N LYS A 160 -58.69 32.29 45.34
CA LYS A 160 -58.71 31.84 46.74
C LYS A 160 -58.61 33.03 47.70
N GLU A 161 -57.74 34.00 47.44
CA GLU A 161 -57.64 35.21 48.26
C GLU A 161 -58.95 35.99 48.28
N LYS A 162 -59.59 36.19 47.11
CA LYS A 162 -60.89 36.86 47.02
C LYS A 162 -61.97 36.11 47.77
N LEU A 163 -62.02 34.78 47.64
CA LEU A 163 -62.96 33.93 48.38
C LEU A 163 -62.74 34.04 49.89
N GLN A 164 -61.48 34.04 50.33
CA GLN A 164 -61.13 34.20 51.74
C GLN A 164 -61.63 35.55 52.28
N ARG A 165 -61.37 36.66 51.57
CA ARG A 165 -61.88 37.99 51.95
C ARG A 165 -63.40 38.02 52.04
N LEU A 166 -64.11 37.50 51.04
CA LEU A 166 -65.58 37.42 51.06
C LEU A 166 -66.10 36.54 52.19
N ALA A 167 -65.39 35.45 52.53
CA ALA A 167 -65.74 34.58 53.65
C ALA A 167 -65.55 35.29 54.99
N ASP A 168 -64.51 36.12 55.12
CA ASP A 168 -64.26 36.96 56.29
C ASP A 168 -65.32 38.08 56.40
N GLU A 169 -65.64 38.79 55.31
CA GLU A 169 -66.74 39.77 55.26
C GLU A 169 -68.10 39.12 55.62
N THR A 170 -68.38 37.93 55.09
CA THR A 170 -69.60 37.17 55.44
C THR A 170 -69.61 36.79 56.92
N ARG A 171 -68.44 36.48 57.50
CA ARG A 171 -68.32 36.19 58.93
C ARG A 171 -68.59 37.45 59.75
N ASP A 172 -68.03 38.58 59.36
CA ASP A 172 -68.19 39.87 60.04
C ASP A 172 -69.65 40.34 59.98
N LEU A 173 -70.30 40.29 58.81
CA LEU A 173 -71.72 40.62 58.66
C LEU A 173 -72.64 39.71 59.49
N LYS A 174 -72.33 38.40 59.58
CA LYS A 174 -73.07 37.49 60.47
C LYS A 174 -72.88 37.86 61.94
N GLN A 175 -71.67 38.27 62.34
CA GLN A 175 -71.42 38.76 63.70
C GLN A 175 -72.21 40.05 63.96
N GLU A 176 -72.21 41.02 63.04
CA GLU A 176 -73.01 42.25 63.15
C GLU A 176 -74.51 41.98 63.28
N LEU A 177 -75.05 41.05 62.49
CA LEU A 177 -76.45 40.63 62.61
C LEU A 177 -76.75 40.01 63.98
N THR A 178 -75.86 39.15 64.48
CA THR A 178 -75.99 38.53 65.80
C THR A 178 -75.95 39.57 66.93
N VAL A 179 -75.09 40.59 66.81
CA VAL A 179 -75.04 41.73 67.75
C VAL A 179 -76.33 42.53 67.69
N LYS A 180 -76.83 42.88 66.49
CA LYS A 180 -78.13 43.55 66.31
C LYS A 180 -79.31 42.76 66.86
N GLU A 181 -79.28 41.43 66.77
CA GLU A 181 -80.29 40.56 67.40
C GLU A 181 -80.20 40.60 68.92
N ARG A 182 -78.99 40.63 69.51
CA ARG A 182 -78.79 40.82 70.95
C ARG A 182 -79.19 42.20 71.44
N GLU A 183 -78.98 43.26 70.66
CA GLU A 183 -79.38 44.64 71.01
C GLU A 183 -80.90 44.86 70.94
N LYS A 184 -81.66 44.00 70.24
CA LYS A 184 -83.14 44.06 70.15
C LYS A 184 -83.88 43.36 71.30
N LEU A 185 -83.18 42.69 72.22
CA LEU A 185 -83.80 41.99 73.35
C LEU A 185 -83.51 42.72 74.67
N PRO A 186 -84.52 43.00 75.52
CA PRO A 186 -84.27 43.47 76.87
C PRO A 186 -83.63 42.36 77.71
N ASP A 187 -82.71 42.79 78.57
CA ASP A 187 -81.90 42.01 79.47
C ASP A 187 -82.76 41.26 80.51
N ASN A 188 -82.93 39.94 80.36
CA ASN A 188 -83.27 39.07 81.49
C ASN A 188 -82.89 37.59 81.28
N ASN A 189 -81.73 37.23 81.85
CA ASN A 189 -81.42 35.99 82.60
C ASN A 189 -81.57 34.58 81.98
N LYS A 190 -80.39 33.92 81.93
CA LYS A 190 -80.03 32.60 82.51
C LYS A 190 -80.06 31.30 81.66
N ILE A 191 -78.85 30.72 81.60
CA ILE A 191 -78.47 29.33 81.99
C ILE A 191 -78.44 28.22 80.92
N LEU A 192 -77.18 27.84 80.58
CA LEU A 192 -76.53 26.52 80.79
C LEU A 192 -76.84 25.32 79.88
N ASN A 193 -75.73 24.79 79.33
CA ASN A 193 -75.36 23.42 78.96
C ASN A 193 -76.29 22.54 78.11
N GLY A 194 -75.63 21.84 77.18
CA GLY A 194 -75.66 20.37 77.24
C GLY A 194 -75.76 19.64 75.91
N PHE A 195 -74.60 19.23 75.38
CA PHE A 195 -74.25 17.84 75.04
C PHE A 195 -75.28 16.95 74.30
N LYS A 196 -74.93 16.49 73.08
CA LYS A 196 -74.88 15.07 72.58
C LYS A 196 -74.87 15.03 71.04
N SER A 197 -73.81 14.50 70.42
CA SER A 197 -73.65 13.13 69.84
C SER A 197 -74.36 12.99 68.48
N SER A 198 -73.93 12.26 67.44
CA SER A 198 -72.94 11.19 67.25
C SER A 198 -73.11 10.70 65.79
N ILE A 199 -72.03 10.24 65.11
CA ILE A 199 -71.97 9.03 64.23
C ILE A 199 -72.78 9.10 62.88
N ASP A 200 -72.38 8.59 61.70
CA ASP A 200 -71.23 7.87 61.14
C ASP A 200 -71.30 7.91 59.59
N SER A 201 -70.17 7.55 58.97
CA SER A 201 -70.01 6.72 57.76
C SER A 201 -70.74 7.04 56.44
N ASN A 202 -69.93 7.33 55.41
CA ASN A 202 -69.99 6.60 54.15
C ASN A 202 -68.59 6.34 53.59
N LYS A 203 -68.37 5.08 53.22
CA LYS A 203 -67.17 4.44 52.67
C LYS A 203 -67.44 4.14 51.19
N LEU A 204 -66.44 4.30 50.31
CA LEU A 204 -66.17 3.60 49.01
C LEU A 204 -65.12 4.44 48.24
N ARG A 205 -63.83 4.08 48.27
CA ARG A 205 -63.03 3.20 47.38
C ARG A 205 -62.61 3.79 46.01
N GLU A 206 -61.28 3.97 45.90
CA GLU A 206 -60.38 3.68 44.77
C GLU A 206 -60.72 4.16 43.34
N THR A 207 -59.93 5.11 42.83
CA THR A 207 -59.16 4.92 41.60
C THR A 207 -57.84 5.70 41.67
N GLU A 208 -56.76 4.96 41.47
CA GLU A 208 -55.39 5.45 41.33
C GLU A 208 -55.20 6.06 39.94
N THR A 209 -54.61 7.26 39.87
CA THR A 209 -53.71 7.60 38.76
C THR A 209 -52.52 8.34 39.34
N GLN A 210 -51.38 7.65 39.32
CA GLN A 210 -50.09 8.08 39.83
C GLN A 210 -49.61 9.34 39.10
N THR A 211 -49.39 10.40 39.85
CA THR A 211 -48.29 11.34 39.61
C THR A 211 -47.12 10.90 40.49
N THR A 212 -46.01 10.52 39.88
CA THR A 212 -44.72 10.50 40.58
C THR A 212 -43.67 11.27 39.78
N PRO A 213 -43.02 12.26 40.40
CA PRO A 213 -41.84 12.91 39.86
C PRO A 213 -40.63 11.98 40.00
N ILE A 214 -39.74 12.07 39.01
CA ILE A 214 -38.44 11.42 38.95
C ILE A 214 -37.61 11.84 40.17
N LYS A 215 -37.40 10.93 41.12
CA LYS A 215 -36.27 10.99 42.05
C LYS A 215 -35.22 9.97 41.57
N ARG A 216 -34.06 10.50 41.18
CA ARG A 216 -32.86 9.74 40.84
C ARG A 216 -32.24 9.27 42.16
N ASP A 217 -32.26 7.97 42.42
CA ASP A 217 -31.45 7.32 43.45
C ASP A 217 -30.24 6.60 42.80
N PRO A 218 -28.99 6.75 43.30
CA PRO A 218 -27.77 6.20 42.66
C PRO A 218 -27.47 4.72 42.98
N LYS A 219 -28.44 3.90 43.39
CA LYS A 219 -28.20 2.51 43.85
C LYS A 219 -29.07 1.48 43.11
N LEU A 220 -28.82 1.29 41.82
CA LEU A 220 -29.37 0.14 41.09
C LEU A 220 -28.32 -0.51 40.18
N LEU A 221 -27.27 -1.06 40.78
CA LEU A 221 -26.47 -2.13 40.18
C LEU A 221 -26.89 -3.44 40.84
N GLY A 222 -28.10 -3.90 40.51
CA GLY A 222 -28.49 -5.29 40.75
C GLY A 222 -27.69 -6.23 39.83
N PRO A 223 -27.50 -7.51 40.19
CA PRO A 223 -26.76 -8.45 39.34
C PRO A 223 -27.41 -8.52 37.96
N LEU A 224 -26.65 -8.22 36.91
CA LEU A 224 -27.07 -8.35 35.50
C LEU A 224 -27.86 -9.66 35.31
N SER A 225 -28.98 -9.65 34.60
CA SER A 225 -29.71 -10.88 34.25
C SER A 225 -28.74 -11.94 33.70
N PRO A 226 -28.89 -13.25 33.99
CA PRO A 226 -28.04 -14.29 33.42
C PRO A 226 -27.84 -14.15 31.90
N ALA A 227 -28.88 -13.74 31.16
CA ALA A 227 -28.80 -13.47 29.72
C ALA A 227 -27.90 -12.26 29.38
N SER A 228 -28.03 -11.16 30.14
CA SER A 228 -27.19 -9.97 29.97
C SER A 228 -25.72 -10.23 30.33
N ARG A 229 -25.46 -11.09 31.33
CA ARG A 229 -24.09 -11.53 31.67
C ARG A 229 -23.45 -12.33 30.55
N VAL A 230 -24.18 -13.31 30.00
CA VAL A 230 -23.68 -14.14 28.90
C VAL A 230 -23.43 -13.29 27.65
N MET A 231 -24.34 -12.36 27.33
CA MET A 231 -24.14 -11.42 26.21
C MET A 231 -22.91 -10.53 26.42
N ALA A 232 -22.72 -9.99 27.63
CA ALA A 232 -21.56 -9.17 27.96
C ALA A 232 -20.24 -9.98 27.86
N ILE A 233 -20.23 -11.22 28.34
CA ILE A 233 -19.05 -12.11 28.25
C ILE A 233 -18.72 -12.44 26.79
N ASN A 234 -19.73 -12.71 25.96
CA ASN A 234 -19.51 -12.97 24.53
C ASN A 234 -18.96 -11.75 23.81
N LEU A 235 -19.53 -10.57 24.07
CA LEU A 235 -19.07 -9.30 23.48
C LEU A 235 -17.62 -9.01 23.90
N VAL A 236 -17.29 -9.19 25.18
CA VAL A 236 -15.92 -9.03 25.69
C VAL A 236 -14.98 -10.08 25.07
N GLY A 237 -15.43 -11.33 24.92
CA GLY A 237 -14.65 -12.38 24.28
C GLY A 237 -14.35 -12.10 22.81
N ASP A 238 -15.30 -11.52 22.07
CA ASP A 238 -15.12 -11.11 20.67
C ASP A 238 -14.19 -9.90 20.57
N LEU A 239 -14.30 -8.94 21.49
CA LEU A 239 -13.38 -7.80 21.57
C LEU A 239 -11.94 -8.24 21.86
N VAL A 240 -11.72 -9.15 22.82
CA VAL A 240 -10.39 -9.70 23.12
C VAL A 240 -9.81 -10.44 21.92
N ARG A 241 -10.62 -11.25 21.21
CA ARG A 241 -10.17 -11.91 19.97
C ARG A 241 -9.79 -10.91 18.88
N LYS A 242 -10.55 -9.82 18.73
CA LYS A 242 -10.30 -8.78 17.73
C LYS A 242 -9.06 -7.95 18.06
N ILE A 243 -8.87 -7.59 19.33
CA ILE A 243 -7.65 -6.94 19.82
C ILE A 243 -6.44 -7.82 19.58
N GLY A 244 -6.49 -9.11 19.91
CA GLY A 244 -5.38 -10.02 19.64
C GLY A 244 -5.08 -10.19 18.14
N SER A 245 -6.08 -10.09 17.27
CA SER A 245 -5.86 -10.08 15.82
C SER A 245 -5.19 -8.79 15.34
N LEU A 246 -5.56 -7.65 15.91
CA LEU A 246 -4.96 -6.36 15.62
C LEU A 246 -3.51 -6.30 16.10
N GLU A 247 -3.21 -6.80 17.30
CA GLU A 247 -1.84 -6.88 17.83
C GLU A 247 -0.93 -7.71 16.93
N ARG A 248 -1.39 -8.85 16.43
CA ARG A 248 -0.63 -9.66 15.45
C ARG A 248 -0.42 -8.93 14.12
N SER A 249 -1.41 -8.20 13.64
CA SER A 249 -1.29 -7.41 12.41
C SER A 249 -0.27 -6.28 12.58
N ILE A 250 -0.33 -5.57 13.71
CA ILE A 250 0.61 -4.49 14.03
C ILE A 250 2.04 -5.05 14.15
N GLU A 251 2.22 -6.19 14.82
CA GLU A 251 3.55 -6.80 14.94
C GLU A 251 4.08 -7.27 13.58
N SER A 252 3.22 -7.81 12.70
CA SER A 252 3.59 -8.14 11.31
C SER A 252 4.06 -6.91 10.53
N SER A 253 3.30 -5.81 10.58
CA SER A 253 3.68 -4.55 9.93
C SER A 253 4.98 -3.97 10.49
N ARG A 254 5.23 -4.13 11.79
CA ARG A 254 6.48 -3.69 12.44
C ARG A 254 7.67 -4.54 12.01
N CYS A 255 7.51 -5.86 11.89
CA CYS A 255 8.52 -6.76 11.34
C CYS A 255 8.86 -6.42 9.88
N GLU A 256 7.85 -6.21 9.04
CA GLU A 256 8.05 -5.81 7.64
C GLU A 256 8.78 -4.47 7.51
N TYR A 257 8.43 -3.50 8.35
CA TYR A 257 9.12 -2.21 8.40
C TYR A 257 10.60 -2.35 8.77
N MET A 258 10.91 -3.16 9.79
CA MET A 258 12.30 -3.40 10.23
C MET A 258 13.10 -4.19 9.18
N GLU A 259 12.49 -5.15 8.50
CA GLU A 259 13.06 -5.88 7.35
C GLU A 259 13.44 -4.93 6.20
N MET A 260 12.55 -3.99 5.86
CA MET A 260 12.80 -2.99 4.82
C MET A 260 13.97 -2.06 5.17
N HIS A 261 14.03 -1.59 6.42
CA HIS A 261 15.14 -0.74 6.87
C HIS A 261 16.47 -1.49 6.94
N LYS A 262 16.47 -2.76 7.34
CA LYS A 262 17.68 -3.59 7.36
C LYS A 262 18.22 -3.83 5.94
N LYS A 263 17.33 -4.06 4.96
CA LYS A 263 17.69 -4.16 3.52
C LYS A 263 18.27 -2.85 2.98
N ARG A 264 17.77 -1.70 3.44
CA ARG A 264 18.24 -0.35 3.03
C ARG A 264 19.57 0.06 3.68
N ALA A 265 19.83 -0.37 4.91
CA ALA A 265 21.11 -0.13 5.59
C ALA A 265 22.26 -0.96 4.99
N VAL A 266 21.99 -2.18 4.54
CA VAL A 266 23.00 -3.04 3.88
C VAL A 266 23.36 -2.55 2.47
N SER A 267 22.42 -1.89 1.77
CA SER A 267 22.69 -1.33 0.44
C SER A 267 23.44 0.01 0.48
N SER A 268 23.32 0.82 1.54
CA SER A 268 24.05 2.10 1.64
C SER A 268 25.54 1.93 1.91
N THR A 269 25.95 0.89 2.64
CA THR A 269 27.37 0.61 2.93
C THR A 269 28.20 0.11 1.74
N LYS A 270 27.58 -0.24 0.60
CA LYS A 270 28.30 -0.73 -0.59
C LYS A 270 28.62 0.37 -1.63
N ASN A 271 28.07 1.58 -1.50
CA ASN A 271 28.14 2.60 -2.55
C ASN A 271 29.00 3.85 -2.20
N SER A 272 29.67 3.91 -1.06
CA SER A 272 30.60 5.02 -0.75
C SER A 272 32.06 4.65 -1.06
N SER A 273 32.43 4.70 -2.33
CA SER A 273 33.83 4.83 -2.76
C SER A 273 33.97 6.14 -3.52
N THR A 274 34.43 7.18 -2.83
CA THR A 274 34.72 8.50 -3.38
C THR A 274 36.02 8.47 -4.20
N PRO A 275 36.05 8.95 -5.45
CA PRO A 275 37.31 9.17 -6.16
C PRO A 275 37.87 10.56 -5.84
N SER A 276 39.11 10.58 -5.35
CA SER A 276 39.93 11.76 -5.11
C SER A 276 40.33 12.41 -6.44
N ILE A 277 39.98 13.69 -6.64
CA ILE A 277 40.38 14.46 -7.83
C ILE A 277 41.82 14.96 -7.62
N GLN A 278 42.74 14.46 -8.44
CA GLN A 278 44.13 14.90 -8.49
C GLN A 278 44.30 15.95 -9.60
N SER A 279 45.01 17.02 -9.22
CA SER A 279 45.44 18.19 -9.98
C SER A 279 46.06 17.89 -11.35
N LEU A 280 45.72 18.70 -12.36
CA LEU A 280 46.56 18.88 -13.55
C LEU A 280 46.73 20.37 -13.85
N SER A 281 47.89 20.86 -13.46
CA SER A 281 48.55 22.05 -14.00
C SER A 281 49.38 21.65 -15.23
N LYS A 282 49.07 22.24 -16.39
CA LYS A 282 50.02 22.81 -17.37
C LYS A 282 49.25 23.34 -18.56
#